data_AF-A0A645J4J2-F1
#
_entry.id   AF-A0A645J4J2-F1
#
_cell.length_a   1.000
_cell.length_b   1.000
_cell.length_c   1.000
_cell.angle_alpha   90.00
_cell.angle_beta   90.00
_cell.angle_gamma   90.00
#
_symmetry.space_group_name_H-M   'P 1'
#
loop_
_entity.id
_entity.type
_entity.pdbx_description
1 polymer ?
#
loop_
_entity_poly.entity_id
_entity_poly.type
_entity_poly.pdbx_seq_one_letter_code
_entity_poly.pdbx_strand_id
1 'polypeptide(L)'
;MLGLYLYYTNFDKEFIRRNFDFYEPRTVHESSLSPYLHSILASRVGYVDKAYNLFLHATRLDLDDYNNELEQGLHITSMAGGWLAIVRGFAGMQVLEGLMSFSPTIPQKWNSYIFKINFRGRTLQLCINKRNIEVKLIKGQSLKIKVYEKEYILEENNPAIISTIIKNQ
;
A
#
# COMPACT_ATOMS: atom_id res chain seq x y z
N MET A 1 -7.33 1.61 15.71
CA MET A 1 -6.86 1.35 14.33
C MET A 1 -6.28 2.60 13.65
N LEU A 2 -6.97 3.74 13.57
CA LEU A 2 -6.42 4.95 12.93
C LEU A 2 -5.07 5.41 13.51
N GLY A 3 -4.93 5.44 14.84
CA GLY A 3 -3.65 5.78 15.49
C GLY A 3 -2.50 4.83 15.09
N LEU A 4 -2.78 3.54 14.92
CA LEU A 4 -1.78 2.58 14.43
C LEU A 4 -1.37 2.90 13.00
N TYR A 5 -2.29 3.29 12.13
CA TYR A 5 -1.95 3.70 10.76
C TYR A 5 -1.13 5.00 10.72
N LEU A 6 -1.46 5.99 11.54
CA LEU A 6 -0.73 7.27 11.54
C LEU A 6 0.69 7.12 12.08
N TYR A 7 0.91 6.20 13.02
CA TYR A 7 2.18 6.01 13.72
C TYR A 7 2.73 4.59 13.57
N TYR A 8 2.45 3.89 12.46
CA TYR A 8 2.81 2.46 12.31
C TYR A 8 4.31 2.17 12.42
N THR A 9 5.18 3.18 12.26
CA THR A 9 6.63 3.01 12.41
C THR A 9 7.05 2.89 13.87
N ASN A 10 6.20 3.29 14.80
CA ASN A 10 6.47 3.25 16.24
C ASN A 10 6.09 1.90 16.87
N PHE A 11 5.52 0.99 16.09
CA PHE A 11 5.03 -0.30 16.54
C PHE A 11 5.64 -1.41 15.68
N ASP A 12 5.98 -2.52 16.31
CA ASP A 12 6.35 -3.73 15.57
C ASP A 12 5.13 -4.37 14.88
N LYS A 13 5.40 -5.29 13.95
CA LYS A 13 4.35 -5.97 13.19
C LYS A 13 3.43 -6.82 14.08
N GLU A 14 3.95 -7.38 15.16
CA GLU A 14 3.21 -8.24 16.06
C GLU A 14 2.14 -7.42 16.81
N PHE A 15 2.53 -6.26 17.34
CA PHE A 15 1.64 -5.34 18.03
C PHE A 15 0.51 -4.87 17.12
N ILE A 16 0.83 -4.51 15.88
CA ILE A 16 -0.18 -4.14 14.88
C ILE A 16 -1.11 -5.32 14.61
N ARG A 17 -0.58 -6.54 14.46
CA ARG A 17 -1.34 -7.76 14.17
C ARG A 17 -2.32 -8.09 15.29
N ARG A 18 -1.90 -8.10 16.56
CA ARG A 18 -2.81 -8.33 17.70
C ARG A 18 -3.94 -7.33 17.78
N ASN A 19 -3.65 -6.05 17.55
CA ASN A 19 -4.68 -5.01 17.53
C ASN A 19 -5.61 -5.17 16.33
N PHE A 20 -5.08 -5.55 15.18
CA PHE A 20 -5.88 -5.85 13.99
C PHE A 20 -6.84 -7.02 14.27
N ASP A 21 -6.34 -8.14 14.78
CA ASP A 21 -7.13 -9.33 15.12
C ASP A 21 -8.21 -9.05 16.17
N PHE A 22 -7.96 -8.09 17.07
CA PHE A 22 -8.93 -7.67 18.07
C PHE A 22 -10.02 -6.75 17.51
N TYR A 23 -9.63 -5.67 16.81
CA TYR A 23 -10.56 -4.61 16.42
C TYR A 23 -11.26 -4.85 15.09
N GLU A 24 -10.63 -5.51 14.12
CA GLU A 24 -11.21 -5.67 12.78
C GLU A 24 -12.52 -6.46 12.80
N PRO A 25 -12.64 -7.61 13.48
CA PRO A 25 -13.91 -8.36 13.55
C PRO A 25 -15.03 -7.62 14.30
N ARG A 26 -14.70 -6.54 15.02
CA ARG A 26 -15.64 -5.70 15.79
C ARG A 26 -16.00 -4.41 15.05
N THR A 27 -15.42 -4.19 13.86
CA THR A 27 -15.63 -2.98 13.07
C THR A 27 -16.63 -3.28 11.96
N VAL A 28 -17.78 -2.60 11.97
CA VAL A 28 -18.84 -2.77 10.95
C VAL A 28 -18.54 -2.10 9.61
N HIS A 29 -17.51 -1.23 9.56
CA HIS A 29 -17.06 -0.52 8.36
C HIS A 29 -18.08 0.43 7.69
N GLU A 30 -19.05 0.96 8.44
CA GLU A 30 -20.04 1.93 7.91
C GLU A 30 -19.39 3.20 7.32
N SER A 31 -18.26 3.65 7.87
CA SER A 31 -17.49 4.73 7.26
C SER A 31 -16.71 4.22 6.05
N SER A 32 -16.93 4.83 4.88
CA SER A 32 -16.27 4.51 3.60
C SER A 32 -14.74 4.49 3.66
N LEU A 33 -14.10 5.21 4.58
CA LEU A 33 -12.65 5.22 4.76
C LEU A 33 -12.13 4.01 5.57
N SER A 34 -12.97 3.42 6.42
CA SER A 34 -12.57 2.38 7.36
C SER A 34 -11.96 1.14 6.68
N PRO A 35 -12.54 0.60 5.60
CA PRO A 35 -11.97 -0.56 4.89
C PRO A 35 -10.55 -0.30 4.34
N TYR A 36 -10.26 0.89 3.82
CA TYR A 36 -8.93 1.20 3.29
C TYR A 36 -7.86 1.21 4.37
N LEU A 37 -8.18 1.76 5.54
CA LEU A 37 -7.25 1.77 6.67
C LEU A 37 -6.94 0.35 7.14
N HIS A 38 -7.96 -0.49 7.25
CA HIS A 38 -7.79 -1.90 7.60
C HIS A 38 -7.04 -2.67 6.51
N SER A 39 -7.29 -2.38 5.23
CA SER A 39 -6.56 -2.98 4.11
C SER A 39 -5.05 -2.68 4.21
N ILE A 40 -4.66 -1.43 4.48
CA ILE A 40 -3.26 -1.04 4.64
C ILE A 40 -2.60 -1.78 5.81
N LEU A 41 -3.27 -1.86 6.96
CA LEU A 41 -2.74 -2.54 8.15
C LEU A 41 -2.67 -4.07 7.95
N ALA A 42 -3.67 -4.67 7.29
CA ALA A 42 -3.66 -6.09 6.93
C ALA A 42 -2.46 -6.42 6.02
N SER A 43 -2.22 -5.61 4.97
CA SER A 43 -1.03 -5.77 4.11
C SER A 43 0.26 -5.69 4.90
N ARG A 44 0.33 -4.78 5.89
CA ARG A 44 1.53 -4.58 6.70
C ARG A 44 1.89 -5.79 7.57
N VAL A 45 0.88 -6.50 8.08
CA VAL A 45 1.04 -7.67 8.95
C VAL A 45 1.08 -9.00 8.18
N GLY A 46 1.00 -8.95 6.85
CA GLY A 46 1.08 -10.14 5.98
C GLY A 46 -0.27 -10.77 5.64
N TYR A 47 -1.40 -10.19 6.06
CA TYR A 47 -2.73 -10.70 5.71
C TYR A 47 -3.17 -10.22 4.32
N VAL A 48 -2.42 -10.61 3.28
CA VAL A 48 -2.58 -10.10 1.90
C VAL A 48 -3.99 -10.36 1.35
N ASP A 49 -4.57 -11.54 1.57
CA ASP A 49 -5.92 -11.86 1.08
C ASP A 49 -7.00 -11.04 1.80
N LYS A 50 -6.87 -10.85 3.11
CA LYS A 50 -7.77 -9.97 3.88
C LYS A 50 -7.65 -8.53 3.41
N ALA A 51 -6.43 -8.05 3.20
CA ALA A 51 -6.15 -6.72 2.69
C ALA A 51 -6.78 -6.49 1.31
N TYR A 52 -6.68 -7.49 0.43
CA TYR A 52 -7.29 -7.47 -0.89
C TYR A 52 -8.82 -7.45 -0.83
N ASN A 53 -9.45 -8.24 0.03
CA ASN A 53 -10.90 -8.24 0.18
C ASN A 53 -11.42 -6.89 0.72
N LEU A 54 -10.75 -6.31 1.72
CA LEU A 54 -11.07 -4.98 2.24
C LEU A 54 -10.89 -3.88 1.18
N PHE A 55 -9.81 -3.96 0.39
CA PHE A 55 -9.56 -3.06 -0.74
C PHE A 55 -10.67 -3.16 -1.80
N LEU A 56 -11.08 -4.38 -2.16
CA LEU A 56 -12.11 -4.59 -3.17
C LEU A 56 -13.46 -4.05 -2.72
N HIS A 57 -13.84 -4.31 -1.47
CA HIS A 57 -15.06 -3.75 -0.88
C HIS A 57 -15.05 -2.21 -0.93
N ALA A 58 -13.94 -1.59 -0.53
CA ALA A 58 -13.80 -0.13 -0.49
C ALA A 58 -13.81 0.54 -1.87
N THR A 59 -13.09 -0.06 -2.84
CA THR A 59 -12.95 0.49 -4.21
C THR A 59 -14.21 0.36 -5.04
N ARG A 60 -15.12 -0.53 -4.64
CA ARG A 60 -16.39 -0.76 -5.32
C ARG A 60 -17.58 -0.21 -4.55
N LEU A 61 -17.37 0.48 -3.43
CA LEU A 61 -18.44 1.01 -2.58
C LEU A 61 -19.46 1.83 -3.36
N ASP A 62 -19.00 2.85 -4.09
CA ASP A 62 -19.89 3.70 -4.91
C ASP A 62 -20.34 2.99 -6.19
N LEU A 63 -19.49 2.14 -6.78
CA LEU A 63 -19.79 1.47 -8.06
C LEU A 63 -20.87 0.40 -7.95
N ASP A 64 -20.90 -0.31 -6.83
CA ASP A 64 -21.88 -1.38 -6.55
C ASP A 64 -22.99 -0.92 -5.60
N ASP A 65 -22.98 0.37 -5.21
CA ASP A 65 -23.89 0.96 -4.22
C ASP A 65 -24.00 0.14 -2.92
N TYR A 66 -22.86 -0.30 -2.39
CA TYR A 66 -22.80 -1.25 -1.26
C TYR A 66 -23.54 -0.77 -0.02
N ASN A 67 -23.56 0.54 0.23
CA ASN A 67 -24.24 1.15 1.37
C ASN A 67 -25.69 1.55 1.06
N ASN A 68 -26.14 1.49 -0.19
CA ASN A 68 -27.41 2.08 -0.67
C ASN A 68 -27.47 3.59 -0.38
N GLU A 69 -26.37 4.29 -0.66
CA GLU A 69 -26.18 5.72 -0.34
C GLU A 69 -25.76 6.53 -1.58
N LEU A 70 -25.66 5.91 -2.76
CA LEU A 70 -25.18 6.58 -3.98
C LEU A 70 -26.02 7.82 -4.35
N GLU A 71 -27.32 7.82 -4.02
CA GLU A 71 -28.20 8.97 -4.23
C GLU A 71 -27.77 10.22 -3.44
N GLN A 72 -27.02 10.04 -2.34
CA GLN A 72 -26.48 11.11 -1.51
C GLN A 72 -25.16 11.68 -2.05
N GLY A 73 -24.61 11.06 -3.10
CA GLY A 73 -23.40 11.48 -3.78
C GLY A 73 -22.22 10.51 -3.62
N LEU A 74 -21.10 10.86 -4.23
CA LEU A 74 -19.89 10.04 -4.24
C LEU A 74 -19.05 10.23 -2.97
N HIS A 75 -18.44 9.16 -2.49
CA HIS A 75 -17.55 9.20 -1.34
C HIS A 75 -16.14 9.67 -1.74
N ILE A 76 -15.98 10.94 -2.11
CA ILE A 76 -14.72 11.50 -2.66
C ILE A 76 -13.50 11.23 -1.77
N THR A 77 -13.64 11.34 -0.44
CA THR A 77 -12.56 11.06 0.51
C THR A 77 -12.13 9.59 0.49
N SER A 78 -13.08 8.68 0.25
CA SER A 78 -12.85 7.24 0.09
C SER A 78 -12.03 6.95 -1.16
N MET A 79 -12.26 7.67 -2.26
CA MET A 79 -11.52 7.45 -3.52
C MET A 79 -10.00 7.64 -3.37
N ALA A 80 -9.56 8.59 -2.54
CA ALA A 80 -8.15 8.77 -2.22
C ALA A 80 -7.55 7.57 -1.45
N GLY A 81 -8.39 6.86 -0.68
CA GLY A 81 -8.03 5.64 0.05
C GLY A 81 -7.57 4.50 -0.87
N GLY A 82 -8.14 4.38 -2.08
CA GLY A 82 -7.74 3.37 -3.07
C GLY A 82 -6.27 3.50 -3.46
N TRP A 83 -5.81 4.73 -3.72
CA TRP A 83 -4.41 4.99 -4.02
C TRP A 83 -3.52 4.69 -2.82
N LEU A 84 -3.93 5.07 -1.60
CA LEU A 84 -3.17 4.80 -0.38
C LEU A 84 -3.04 3.30 -0.09
N ALA A 85 -4.08 2.50 -0.33
CA ALA A 85 -4.03 1.06 -0.17
C ALA A 85 -3.04 0.40 -1.14
N ILE A 86 -2.94 0.87 -2.38
CA ILE A 86 -1.93 0.42 -3.33
C ILE A 86 -0.52 0.82 -2.87
N VAL A 87 -0.31 2.08 -2.54
CA VAL A 87 1.04 2.63 -2.31
C VAL A 87 1.57 2.36 -0.90
N ARG A 88 0.79 2.64 0.15
CA ARG A 88 1.20 2.42 1.55
C ARG A 88 0.87 1.02 2.04
N GLY A 89 -0.15 0.38 1.46
CA GLY A 89 -0.53 -1.01 1.76
C GLY A 89 0.31 -2.00 0.94
N PHE A 90 -0.13 -2.33 -0.28
CA PHE A 90 0.47 -3.39 -1.08
C PHE A 90 1.93 -3.14 -1.45
N ALA A 91 2.31 -1.93 -1.85
CA ALA A 91 3.73 -1.59 -2.11
C ALA A 91 4.55 -1.38 -0.82
N GLY A 92 3.88 -1.26 0.33
CA GLY A 92 4.51 -1.05 1.63
C GLY A 92 5.38 0.20 1.67
N MET A 93 5.00 1.29 0.99
CA MET A 93 5.78 2.52 0.95
C MET A 93 5.84 3.19 2.33
N GLN A 94 7.05 3.48 2.79
CA GLN A 94 7.31 4.21 4.03
C GLN A 94 8.44 5.23 3.83
N VAL A 95 8.43 6.28 4.63
CA VAL A 95 9.55 7.23 4.71
C VAL A 95 9.95 7.33 6.17
N LEU A 96 11.15 6.88 6.50
CA LEU A 96 11.72 6.94 7.84
C LEU A 96 13.03 7.71 7.76
N GLU A 97 13.18 8.76 8.57
CA GLU A 97 14.41 9.58 8.61
C GLU A 97 14.87 10.09 7.23
N GLY A 98 13.91 10.36 6.33
CA GLY A 98 14.17 10.82 4.97
C GLY A 98 14.54 9.72 3.97
N LEU A 99 14.70 8.48 4.39
CA LEU A 99 14.89 7.32 3.52
C LEU A 99 13.53 6.74 3.10
N MET A 100 13.29 6.72 1.78
CA MET A 100 12.12 6.07 1.21
C MET A 100 12.36 4.56 1.12
N SER A 101 11.40 3.78 1.60
CA SER A 101 11.44 2.32 1.58
C SER A 101 10.17 1.70 1.03
N PHE A 102 10.29 0.50 0.48
CA PHE A 102 9.20 -0.32 -0.04
C PHE A 102 9.31 -1.75 0.47
N SER A 103 8.17 -2.39 0.69
CA SER A 103 8.09 -3.84 0.98
C SER A 103 6.91 -4.43 0.24
N PRO A 104 7.01 -4.57 -1.10
CA PRO A 104 5.85 -4.90 -1.92
C PRO A 104 5.32 -6.31 -1.69
N THR A 105 4.01 -6.45 -1.87
CA THR A 105 3.26 -7.70 -1.88
C THR A 105 2.31 -7.66 -3.08
N ILE A 106 2.03 -8.82 -3.68
CA ILE A 106 1.09 -8.92 -4.79
C ILE A 106 -0.10 -9.80 -4.37
N PRO A 107 -1.32 -9.27 -4.35
CA PRO A 107 -2.52 -10.11 -4.20
C PRO A 107 -2.54 -11.22 -5.26
N GLN A 108 -2.99 -12.42 -4.89
CA GLN A 108 -2.95 -13.58 -5.80
C GLN A 108 -3.66 -13.32 -7.14
N LYS A 109 -4.75 -12.53 -7.09
CA LYS A 109 -5.57 -12.15 -8.24
C LYS A 109 -4.91 -11.13 -9.18
N TRP A 110 -3.79 -10.52 -8.81
CA TRP A 110 -3.08 -9.55 -9.65
C TRP A 110 -1.87 -10.20 -10.33
N ASN A 111 -1.65 -9.86 -11.60
CA ASN A 111 -0.42 -10.24 -12.32
C ASN A 111 0.69 -9.22 -12.09
N SER A 112 0.31 -7.95 -12.04
CA SER A 112 1.19 -6.82 -11.76
C SER A 112 0.38 -5.60 -11.31
N TYR A 113 1.07 -4.61 -10.76
CA TYR A 113 0.56 -3.25 -10.58
C TYR A 113 1.70 -2.25 -10.72
N ILE A 114 1.36 -1.06 -11.22
CA ILE A 114 2.32 0.00 -11.55
C ILE A 114 1.79 1.31 -11.00
N PHE A 115 2.65 2.11 -10.38
CA PHE A 115 2.31 3.45 -9.95
C PHE A 115 3.52 4.38 -10.03
N LYS A 116 3.22 5.69 -9.98
CA LYS A 116 4.23 6.75 -9.91
C LYS A 116 4.07 7.53 -8.62
N ILE A 117 5.18 7.99 -8.08
CA ILE A 117 5.22 8.90 -6.93
C ILE A 117 6.18 10.04 -7.19
N ASN A 118 5.89 11.21 -6.63
CA ASN A 118 6.86 12.29 -6.53
C ASN A 118 7.38 12.38 -5.10
N PHE A 119 8.69 12.45 -4.94
CA PHE A 119 9.35 12.60 -3.65
C PHE A 119 10.52 13.57 -3.75
N ARG A 120 10.40 14.70 -3.06
CA ARG A 120 11.45 15.74 -3.02
C ARG A 120 11.92 16.13 -4.43
N GLY A 121 10.97 16.41 -5.32
CA GLY A 121 11.24 16.83 -6.71
C GLY A 121 11.65 15.69 -7.66
N ARG A 122 11.64 14.43 -7.20
CA ARG A 122 12.03 13.26 -7.98
C ARG A 122 10.80 12.42 -8.30
N THR A 123 10.63 12.02 -9.55
CA THR A 123 9.51 11.16 -9.97
C THR A 123 10.00 9.74 -10.12
N LEU A 124 9.44 8.83 -9.34
CA LEU A 124 9.72 7.39 -9.42
C LEU A 124 8.55 6.67 -10.05
N GLN A 125 8.85 5.61 -10.80
CA GLN A 125 7.87 4.61 -11.22
C GLN A 125 8.24 3.26 -10.61
N LEU A 126 7.28 2.62 -9.97
CA LEU A 126 7.41 1.27 -9.46
C LEU A 126 6.51 0.34 -10.27
N CYS A 127 7.09 -0.74 -10.79
CA CYS A 127 6.38 -1.85 -11.42
C CYS A 127 6.62 -3.12 -10.61
N ILE A 128 5.56 -3.71 -10.09
CA ILE A 128 5.61 -4.92 -9.28
C ILE A 128 4.86 -6.00 -10.02
N ASN A 129 5.49 -7.15 -10.24
CA ASN A 129 4.86 -8.34 -10.79
C ASN A 129 5.32 -9.59 -10.01
N LYS A 130 4.77 -10.76 -10.35
CA LYS A 130 5.08 -12.02 -9.65
C LYS A 130 6.56 -12.47 -9.70
N ARG A 131 7.39 -11.86 -10.55
CA ARG A 131 8.80 -12.26 -10.79
C ARG A 131 9.82 -11.22 -10.34
N ASN A 132 9.52 -9.94 -10.48
CA ASN A 132 10.45 -8.87 -10.16
C ASN A 132 9.72 -7.59 -9.70
N ILE A 133 10.52 -6.75 -9.04
CA ILE A 133 10.18 -5.37 -8.72
C ILE A 133 11.15 -4.50 -9.51
N GLU A 134 10.60 -3.62 -10.34
CA GLU A 134 11.38 -2.65 -11.11
C GLU A 134 11.09 -1.24 -10.58
N VAL A 135 12.14 -0.52 -10.19
CA VAL A 135 12.05 0.86 -9.72
C VAL A 135 12.86 1.76 -10.65
N LYS A 136 12.19 2.75 -11.26
CA LYS A 136 12.81 3.72 -12.16
C LYS A 136 12.78 5.11 -11.56
N LEU A 137 13.91 5.81 -11.59
CA LEU A 137 13.92 7.26 -11.47
C LEU A 137 13.63 7.86 -12.86
N ILE A 138 12.42 8.38 -13.02
CA ILE A 138 11.94 8.97 -14.29
C ILE A 138 12.45 10.39 -14.46
N LYS A 139 12.59 11.13 -13.36
CA LYS A 139 13.03 12.52 -13.35
C LYS A 139 13.61 12.88 -11.98
N GLY A 140 14.66 13.68 -11.96
CA GLY A 140 15.26 14.27 -10.77
C GLY A 140 16.64 13.70 -10.46
N GLN A 141 17.26 14.24 -9.41
CA GLN A 141 18.59 13.82 -8.98
C GLN A 141 18.58 12.41 -8.38
N SER A 142 19.76 11.78 -8.39
CA SER A 142 20.02 10.47 -7.78
C SER A 142 19.38 10.35 -6.40
N LEU A 143 18.84 9.16 -6.11
CA LEU A 143 18.08 8.89 -4.90
C LEU A 143 18.41 7.52 -4.34
N LYS A 144 18.83 7.50 -3.07
CA LYS A 144 18.90 6.27 -2.29
C LYS A 144 17.49 5.85 -1.85
N ILE A 145 17.15 4.60 -2.10
CA ILE A 145 15.92 3.96 -1.62
C ILE A 145 16.24 2.62 -0.96
N LYS A 146 15.29 2.08 -0.20
CA LYS A 146 15.35 0.74 0.37
C LYS A 146 14.20 -0.12 -0.17
N VAL A 147 14.48 -1.34 -0.63
CA VAL A 147 13.45 -2.31 -1.02
C VAL A 147 13.70 -3.59 -0.24
N TYR A 148 12.72 -3.98 0.58
CA TYR A 148 12.90 -4.93 1.67
C TYR A 148 14.10 -4.51 2.54
N GLU A 149 15.11 -5.35 2.69
CA GLU A 149 16.31 -5.05 3.49
C GLU A 149 17.49 -4.49 2.67
N LYS A 150 17.36 -4.33 1.35
CA LYS A 150 18.45 -3.89 0.48
C LYS A 150 18.30 -2.44 0.06
N GLU A 151 19.41 -1.71 0.09
CA GLU A 151 19.48 -0.34 -0.41
C GLU A 151 19.89 -0.30 -1.89
N TYR A 152 19.35 0.66 -2.62
CA TYR A 152 19.62 0.91 -4.03
C TYR A 152 19.82 2.40 -4.25
N ILE A 153 20.73 2.75 -5.16
CA ILE A 153 20.87 4.11 -5.68
C ILE A 153 20.21 4.13 -7.05
N LEU A 154 19.22 5.00 -7.22
CA LEU A 154 18.54 5.19 -8.49
C LEU A 154 19.14 6.39 -9.22
N GLU A 155 19.35 6.23 -10.52
CA GLU A 155 19.81 7.28 -11.43
C GLU A 155 18.87 7.36 -12.63
N GLU A 156 18.80 8.53 -13.27
CA GLU A 156 18.03 8.68 -14.51
C GLU A 156 18.59 7.71 -15.57
N ASN A 157 17.71 6.96 -16.23
CA ASN A 157 18.02 5.92 -17.23
C ASN A 157 18.65 4.61 -16.71
N ASN A 158 18.87 4.45 -15.40
CA ASN A 158 19.36 3.20 -14.82
C ASN A 158 18.34 2.61 -13.83
N PRO A 159 17.39 1.79 -14.30
CA PRO A 159 16.37 1.21 -13.43
C PRO A 159 16.97 0.16 -12.49
N ALA A 160 16.58 0.20 -11.21
CA ALA A 160 16.87 -0.91 -10.30
C ALA A 160 15.89 -2.05 -10.57
N ILE A 161 16.40 -3.16 -11.09
CA ILE A 161 15.63 -4.40 -11.28
C ILE A 161 15.98 -5.36 -10.15
N ILE A 162 14.97 -5.71 -9.37
CA ILE A 162 15.10 -6.53 -8.18
C ILE A 162 14.39 -7.84 -8.44
N SER A 163 15.17 -8.87 -8.77
CA SER A 163 14.72 -10.24 -8.94
C SER A 163 14.34 -10.81 -7.57
N THR A 164 13.05 -10.89 -7.30
CA THR A 164 12.55 -11.41 -6.02
C THR A 164 11.46 -12.43 -6.33
N ILE A 165 11.58 -13.62 -5.74
CA ILE A 165 10.42 -14.46 -5.47
C ILE A 165 9.63 -13.68 -4.43
N ILE A 166 8.58 -12.95 -4.83
CA ILE A 166 7.69 -12.30 -3.85
C ILE A 166 7.15 -13.44 -3.01
N LYS A 167 7.68 -13.58 -1.79
CA LYS A 167 7.24 -14.62 -0.88
C LYS A 167 5.78 -14.29 -0.57
N ASN A 168 4.87 -15.16 -0.99
CA ASN A 168 3.56 -15.26 -0.37
C ASN A 168 3.82 -15.73 1.06
N GLN A 169 4.08 -14.80 1.98
CA GLN A 169 4.07 -15.07 3.42
C GLN A 169 2.69 -14.74 3.95
#